data_AF-A0A7X0Z2N5-F1
#
_entry.id   AF-A0A7X0Z2N5-F1
#
_cell.length_a   1.000
_cell.length_b   1.000
_cell.length_c   1.000
_cell.angle_alpha   90.00
_cell.angle_beta   90.00
_cell.angle_gamma   90.00
#
_symmetry.space_group_name_H-M   'P 1'
#
loop_
_entity.id
_entity.type
_entity.pdbx_description
1 polymer ?
#
loop_
_entity_poly.entity_id
_entity_poly.type
_entity_poly.pdbx_seq_one_letter_code
_entity_poly.pdbx_strand_id
1 'polypeptide(L)'
;MKKIATLIGTIMVTSIALLGCANLDDTKTSEETKQTTPKKAELKADSKATYGFHDIVDANGLRIEFTKVQLLEADNKKDAILKISFQLANPTAEKKGFTAINLEVKNKEGESLDVYPGENYGKELETGTTDKGDGYFMVKGSGPYKVTYTDPDHKEVTATWEIAI
;
A
#
# COMPACT_ATOMS: atom_id res chain seq x y z
N MET A 1 19.80 -12.75 -62.60
CA MET A 1 18.39 -13.01 -62.94
C MET A 1 17.90 -14.23 -62.18
N LYS A 2 16.70 -14.13 -61.58
CA LYS A 2 15.74 -15.18 -61.20
C LYS A 2 16.26 -16.34 -60.33
N LYS A 3 15.91 -16.36 -59.03
CA LYS A 3 14.63 -16.81 -58.40
C LYS A 3 14.63 -18.31 -58.07
N ILE A 4 14.68 -18.57 -56.76
CA ILE A 4 13.84 -19.46 -55.95
C ILE A 4 13.35 -20.75 -56.61
N ALA A 5 13.76 -21.88 -56.03
CA ALA A 5 13.10 -23.17 -56.13
C ALA A 5 12.73 -23.60 -54.68
N THR A 6 11.45 -23.82 -54.34
CA THR A 6 10.73 -25.13 -54.45
C THR A 6 11.17 -26.03 -53.28
N LEU A 7 10.36 -26.69 -52.43
CA LEU A 7 8.95 -27.09 -52.40
C LEU A 7 8.68 -27.78 -51.03
N ILE A 8 7.46 -27.62 -50.49
CA ILE A 8 6.57 -28.61 -49.83
C ILE A 8 7.14 -29.76 -48.94
N GLY A 9 6.52 -29.92 -47.77
CA GLY A 9 6.44 -31.18 -47.00
C GLY A 9 5.94 -30.95 -45.55
N THR A 10 4.64 -30.83 -45.26
CA THR A 10 3.66 -31.90 -44.99
C THR A 10 3.82 -32.62 -43.62
N ILE A 11 2.95 -32.21 -42.67
CA ILE A 11 2.13 -33.02 -41.72
C ILE A 11 2.77 -33.78 -40.54
N MET A 12 2.26 -33.42 -39.35
CA MET A 12 1.98 -34.14 -38.09
C MET A 12 2.99 -35.15 -37.53
N VAL A 13 3.22 -35.12 -36.21
CA VAL A 13 2.65 -36.09 -35.25
C VAL A 13 2.75 -35.50 -33.83
N THR A 14 1.61 -35.39 -33.15
CA THR A 14 1.50 -35.24 -31.69
C THR A 14 1.87 -36.56 -31.00
N SER A 15 2.85 -36.52 -30.10
CA SER A 15 3.14 -37.60 -29.17
C SER A 15 3.07 -37.07 -27.75
N ILE A 16 1.97 -37.37 -27.06
CA ILE A 16 1.88 -37.27 -25.60
C ILE A 16 2.55 -38.54 -25.06
N ALA A 17 3.62 -38.36 -24.29
CA ALA A 17 4.14 -39.39 -23.40
C ALA A 17 4.13 -38.85 -21.97
N LEU A 18 3.20 -39.36 -21.17
CA LEU A 18 3.30 -39.39 -19.71
C LEU A 18 4.17 -40.59 -19.36
N LEU A 19 5.15 -40.42 -18.46
CA LEU A 19 5.43 -41.26 -17.29
C LEU A 19 6.83 -40.98 -16.74
N GLY A 20 6.91 -40.85 -15.41
CA GLY A 20 8.06 -41.36 -14.66
C GLY A 20 8.88 -40.32 -13.89
N CYS A 21 8.51 -40.10 -12.63
CA CYS A 21 9.47 -39.64 -11.62
C CYS A 21 10.41 -40.80 -11.25
N ALA A 22 11.72 -40.62 -11.43
CA ALA A 22 12.78 -41.28 -10.65
C ALA A 22 14.03 -40.39 -10.71
N ASN A 23 14.56 -40.04 -9.53
CA ASN A 23 15.63 -39.06 -9.30
C ASN A 23 17.00 -39.52 -9.81
N LEU A 24 17.80 -38.59 -10.35
CA LEU A 24 19.14 -38.21 -9.84
C LEU A 24 19.81 -37.13 -10.71
N ASP A 25 20.11 -36.01 -10.03
CA ASP A 25 21.14 -34.97 -10.24
C ASP A 25 21.69 -34.69 -11.65
N ASP A 26 21.39 -33.49 -12.17
CA ASP A 26 22.25 -32.30 -12.04
C ASP A 26 21.71 -31.24 -13.00
N THR A 27 21.15 -30.13 -12.49
CA THR A 27 21.15 -28.78 -13.12
C THR A 27 20.35 -27.83 -12.23
N LYS A 28 21.08 -26.88 -11.63
CA LYS A 28 20.57 -25.65 -11.01
C LYS A 28 19.48 -25.00 -11.89
N THR A 29 18.25 -25.02 -11.41
CA THR A 29 17.25 -24.00 -11.78
C THR A 29 16.65 -23.51 -10.48
N SER A 30 16.92 -22.25 -10.17
CA SER A 30 16.39 -21.54 -9.02
C SER A 30 14.86 -21.47 -9.15
N GLU A 31 14.16 -22.30 -8.39
CA GLU A 31 12.73 -22.15 -8.18
C GLU A 31 12.49 -20.88 -7.36
N GLU A 32 12.16 -19.82 -8.06
CA GLU A 32 11.60 -18.60 -7.47
C GLU A 32 10.24 -18.98 -6.89
N THR A 33 10.24 -19.37 -5.62
CA THR A 33 9.04 -19.58 -4.83
C THR A 33 8.33 -18.24 -4.75
N LYS A 34 7.37 -17.99 -5.65
CA LYS A 34 6.38 -16.93 -5.49
C LYS A 34 5.53 -17.28 -4.28
N GLN A 35 6.03 -16.90 -3.11
CA GLN A 35 5.28 -16.76 -1.89
C GLN A 35 4.17 -15.75 -2.19
N THR A 36 3.03 -16.27 -2.64
CA THR A 36 1.87 -15.46 -2.97
C THR A 36 1.23 -15.15 -1.63
N THR A 37 1.70 -14.09 -0.98
CA THR A 37 0.99 -13.49 0.15
C THR A 37 -0.45 -13.27 -0.32
N PRO A 38 -1.48 -13.77 0.39
CA PRO A 38 -2.86 -13.55 -0.02
C PRO A 38 -3.07 -12.05 -0.20
N LYS A 39 -3.46 -11.65 -1.41
CA LYS A 39 -3.72 -10.24 -1.75
C LYS A 39 -4.82 -9.75 -0.83
N LYS A 40 -4.47 -8.90 0.14
CA LYS A 40 -5.45 -8.30 1.05
C LYS A 40 -6.47 -7.55 0.19
N ALA A 41 -7.75 -7.73 0.50
CA ALA A 41 -8.82 -7.12 -0.29
C ALA A 41 -8.71 -5.59 -0.21
N GLU A 42 -8.75 -4.94 -1.36
CA GLU A 42 -8.77 -3.47 -1.45
C GLU A 42 -10.22 -3.00 -1.22
N LEU A 43 -10.43 -2.17 -0.22
CA LEU A 43 -11.73 -1.58 0.12
C LEU A 43 -11.89 -0.23 -0.58
N LYS A 44 -13.11 0.13 -0.98
CA LYS A 44 -13.40 1.49 -1.46
C LYS A 44 -13.72 2.40 -0.27
N ALA A 45 -13.27 3.65 -0.33
CA ALA A 45 -13.58 4.66 0.66
C ALA A 45 -15.10 4.91 0.76
N ASP A 46 -15.60 4.93 1.99
CA ASP A 46 -16.96 5.23 2.40
C ASP A 46 -16.87 6.06 3.69
N SER A 47 -17.39 7.29 3.63
CA SER A 47 -17.33 8.26 4.72
C SER A 47 -18.11 7.83 5.98
N LYS A 48 -18.94 6.78 5.88
CA LYS A 48 -19.69 6.21 7.00
C LYS A 48 -19.00 4.99 7.61
N ALA A 49 -17.98 4.45 6.97
CA ALA A 49 -17.24 3.30 7.45
C ALA A 49 -16.09 3.74 8.37
N THR A 50 -15.67 2.82 9.25
CA THR A 50 -14.39 2.92 9.96
C THR A 50 -13.62 1.64 9.67
N TYR A 51 -12.42 1.81 9.11
CA TYR A 51 -11.57 0.72 8.66
C TYR A 51 -10.61 0.29 9.78
N GLY A 52 -10.19 -0.98 9.73
CA GLY A 52 -9.23 -1.52 10.68
C GLY A 52 -7.80 -1.15 10.32
N PHE A 53 -6.91 -1.26 11.30
CA PHE A 53 -5.48 -1.16 11.06
C PHE A 53 -5.02 -2.18 9.99
N HIS A 54 -4.09 -1.77 9.12
CA HIS A 54 -3.66 -2.48 7.90
C HIS A 54 -4.71 -2.64 6.79
N ASP A 55 -5.95 -2.16 6.91
CA ASP A 55 -6.87 -2.21 5.78
C ASP A 55 -6.41 -1.27 4.68
N ILE A 56 -6.39 -1.81 3.45
CA ILE A 56 -6.03 -1.06 2.25
C ILE A 56 -7.30 -0.40 1.73
N VAL A 57 -7.37 0.93 1.81
CA VAL A 57 -8.51 1.69 1.33
C VAL A 57 -8.11 2.50 0.11
N ASP A 58 -8.86 2.32 -0.97
CA ASP A 58 -8.80 3.11 -2.19
C ASP A 58 -9.73 4.33 -2.03
N ALA A 59 -9.10 5.48 -1.79
CA ALA A 59 -9.72 6.79 -1.76
C ALA A 59 -9.46 7.48 -3.10
N ASN A 60 -10.43 7.40 -4.00
CA ASN A 60 -10.39 8.05 -5.31
C ASN A 60 -9.11 7.75 -6.12
N GLY A 61 -8.72 6.47 -6.15
CA GLY A 61 -7.57 5.99 -6.89
C GLY A 61 -6.24 6.06 -6.13
N LEU A 62 -6.18 6.71 -4.97
CA LEU A 62 -5.05 6.60 -4.05
C LEU A 62 -5.32 5.48 -3.04
N ARG A 63 -4.48 4.44 -3.04
CA ARG A 63 -4.57 3.35 -2.07
C ARG A 63 -3.70 3.66 -0.86
N ILE A 64 -4.28 3.60 0.32
CA ILE A 64 -3.64 3.96 1.58
C ILE A 64 -3.70 2.76 2.53
N GLU A 65 -2.57 2.42 3.13
CA GLU A 65 -2.46 1.43 4.21
C GLU A 65 -1.64 2.03 5.35
N PHE A 66 -2.20 2.08 6.57
CA PHE A 66 -1.39 2.30 7.77
C PHE A 66 -0.70 1.01 8.20
N THR A 67 0.62 1.06 8.32
CA THR A 67 1.47 -0.13 8.47
C THR A 67 2.17 -0.22 9.83
N LYS A 68 2.32 0.90 10.55
CA LYS A 68 2.94 0.93 11.87
C LYS A 68 2.45 2.13 12.67
N VAL A 69 2.32 1.95 13.98
CA VAL A 69 2.07 3.03 14.94
C VAL A 69 3.06 2.90 16.08
N GLN A 70 3.71 4.00 16.48
CA GLN A 70 4.67 4.02 17.57
C GLN A 70 4.55 5.29 18.40
N LEU A 71 4.80 5.17 19.70
CA LEU A 71 5.04 6.33 20.56
C LEU A 71 6.54 6.62 20.61
N LEU A 72 6.92 7.86 20.36
CA LEU A 72 8.28 8.38 20.51
C LEU A 72 8.31 9.42 21.62
N GLU A 73 9.49 9.69 22.18
CA GLU A 73 9.69 10.82 23.08
C GLU A 73 9.80 12.12 22.29
N ALA A 74 9.12 13.17 22.74
CA ALA A 74 9.31 14.52 22.20
C ALA A 74 10.61 15.15 22.69
N ASP A 75 11.08 16.20 22.01
CA ASP A 75 12.31 16.92 22.36
C ASP A 75 12.29 17.47 23.80
N ASN A 76 11.10 17.80 24.31
CA ASN A 76 10.92 18.28 25.68
C ASN A 76 10.89 17.16 26.74
N LYS A 77 10.96 15.89 26.32
CA LYS A 77 10.96 14.66 27.13
C LYS A 77 9.77 14.46 28.07
N LYS A 78 8.75 15.31 27.97
CA LYS A 78 7.53 15.22 28.78
C LYS A 78 6.36 14.73 27.96
N ASP A 79 6.35 15.09 26.68
CA ASP A 79 5.28 14.73 25.77
C ASP A 79 5.70 13.54 24.89
N ALA A 80 4.68 12.83 24.40
CA ALA A 80 4.86 11.73 23.47
C ALA A 80 4.44 12.14 22.06
N ILE A 81 5.12 11.61 21.05
CA ILE A 81 4.78 11.78 19.65
C ILE A 81 4.21 10.47 19.13
N LEU A 82 3.03 10.55 18.52
CA LEU A 82 2.45 9.47 17.74
C LEU A 82 3.07 9.49 16.34
N LYS A 83 3.93 8.51 16.05
CA LYS A 83 4.43 8.24 14.70
C LYS A 83 3.52 7.24 14.02
N ILE A 84 2.96 7.62 12.87
CA ILE A 84 2.12 6.76 12.03
C ILE A 84 2.85 6.52 10.70
N SER A 85 3.24 5.28 10.44
CA SER A 85 3.84 4.86 9.19
C SER A 85 2.78 4.30 8.25
N PHE A 86 2.90 4.59 6.97
CA PHE A 86 1.96 4.14 5.94
C PHE A 86 2.66 3.76 4.63
N GLN A 87 1.93 3.01 3.81
CA GLN A 87 2.24 2.71 2.43
C GLN A 87 1.15 3.29 1.54
N LEU A 88 1.56 3.87 0.43
CA LEU A 88 0.71 4.49 -0.57
C LEU A 88 0.93 3.78 -1.90
N ALA A 89 -0.12 3.65 -2.70
CA ALA A 89 -0.01 3.21 -4.09
C ALA A 89 -0.92 4.04 -5.00
N ASN A 90 -0.38 4.48 -6.13
CA ASN A 90 -1.12 5.17 -7.17
C ASN A 90 -1.22 4.29 -8.43
N PRO A 91 -2.23 3.41 -8.53
CA PRO A 91 -2.47 2.61 -9.73
C PRO A 91 -3.08 3.41 -10.89
N THR A 92 -3.43 4.69 -10.70
CA THR A 92 -4.13 5.48 -11.72
C THR A 92 -3.17 6.00 -12.78
N ALA A 93 -3.72 6.52 -13.88
CA ALA A 93 -2.93 7.15 -14.94
C ALA A 93 -2.49 8.59 -14.61
N GLU A 94 -3.02 9.17 -13.53
CA GLU A 94 -2.75 10.55 -13.09
C GLU A 94 -1.90 10.54 -11.82
N LYS A 95 -1.19 11.64 -11.55
CA LYS A 95 -0.47 11.79 -10.28
C LYS A 95 -1.44 11.97 -9.12
N LYS A 96 -1.04 11.55 -7.91
CA LYS A 96 -1.83 11.71 -6.70
C LYS A 96 -1.00 12.35 -5.59
N GLY A 97 -1.47 13.48 -5.05
CA GLY A 97 -0.84 14.13 -3.90
C GLY A 97 -1.22 13.45 -2.59
N PHE A 98 -0.24 13.30 -1.69
CA PHE A 98 -0.51 12.93 -0.30
C PHE A 98 0.43 13.69 0.63
N THR A 99 -0.15 14.31 1.66
CA THR A 99 0.60 15.02 2.70
C THR A 99 0.09 14.57 4.07
N ALA A 100 0.99 14.02 4.89
CA ALA A 100 0.65 13.47 6.20
C ALA A 100 0.05 14.53 7.14
N ILE A 101 0.45 15.79 7.03
CA ILE A 101 -0.08 16.88 7.87
C ILE A 101 -1.55 17.22 7.58
N ASN A 102 -2.11 16.73 6.46
CA ASN A 102 -3.52 16.89 6.13
C ASN A 102 -4.39 15.79 6.75
N LEU A 103 -3.80 14.79 7.39
CA LEU A 103 -4.55 13.79 8.13
C LEU A 103 -5.13 14.43 9.39
N GLU A 104 -6.41 14.20 9.63
CA GLU A 104 -7.02 14.48 10.92
C GLU A 104 -6.80 13.28 11.83
N VAL A 105 -6.11 13.48 12.95
CA VAL A 105 -5.88 12.42 13.95
C VAL A 105 -6.58 12.81 15.24
N LYS A 106 -7.48 11.95 15.73
CA LYS A 106 -8.24 12.15 16.97
C LYS A 106 -7.97 11.03 17.97
N ASN A 107 -7.94 11.35 19.25
CA ASN A 107 -7.91 10.35 20.32
C ASN A 107 -9.30 9.73 20.56
N LYS A 108 -9.40 8.81 21.54
CA LYS A 108 -10.67 8.13 21.85
C LYS A 108 -11.75 9.09 22.36
N GLU A 109 -11.36 10.21 22.96
CA GLU A 109 -12.26 11.28 23.40
C GLU A 109 -12.73 12.19 22.25
N GLY A 110 -12.18 12.03 21.04
CA GLY A 110 -12.51 12.84 19.87
C GLY A 110 -11.72 14.15 19.77
N GLU A 111 -10.72 14.36 20.64
CA GLU A 111 -9.84 15.53 20.59
C GLU A 111 -8.80 15.37 19.49
N SER A 112 -8.63 16.41 18.67
CA SER A 112 -7.63 16.43 17.60
C SER A 112 -6.21 16.60 18.15
N LEU A 113 -5.32 15.70 17.73
CA LEU A 113 -3.89 15.81 17.96
C LEU A 113 -3.31 16.91 17.07
N ASP A 114 -2.28 17.59 17.57
CA ASP A 114 -1.56 18.60 16.78
C ASP A 114 -0.50 17.92 15.93
N VAL A 115 -0.21 18.46 14.74
CA VAL A 115 0.93 18.00 13.94
C VAL A 115 2.23 18.32 14.67
N TYR A 116 3.08 17.31 14.85
CA TYR A 116 4.41 17.50 15.40
C TYR A 116 5.36 18.00 14.29
N PRO A 117 6.10 19.11 14.48
CA PRO A 117 7.08 19.59 13.51
C PRO A 117 8.17 18.55 13.25
N GLY A 118 8.48 18.30 11.97
CA GLY A 118 9.48 17.30 11.59
C GLY A 118 9.34 16.89 10.13
N GLU A 119 10.00 15.79 9.77
CA GLU A 119 9.98 15.19 8.42
C GLU A 119 8.67 14.45 8.14
N ASN A 120 7.54 15.17 8.21
CA ASN A 120 6.25 14.66 7.79
C ASN A 120 6.27 14.44 6.27
N TYR A 121 5.78 13.30 5.82
CA TYR A 121 5.69 12.99 4.40
C TYR A 121 4.77 13.99 3.67
N GLY A 122 5.21 14.44 2.50
CA GLY A 122 4.42 15.27 1.59
C GLY A 122 4.98 15.21 0.18
N LYS A 123 4.32 14.49 -0.71
CA LYS A 123 4.78 14.30 -2.10
C LYS A 123 3.61 14.04 -3.05
N GLU A 124 3.87 14.21 -4.34
CA GLU A 124 3.06 13.61 -5.39
C GLU A 124 3.58 12.21 -5.71
N LEU A 125 2.69 11.23 -5.77
CA LEU A 125 2.97 9.89 -6.26
C LEU A 125 2.80 9.85 -7.77
N GLU A 126 3.86 9.46 -8.46
CA GLU A 126 3.84 9.18 -9.89
C GLU A 126 2.92 8.00 -10.24
N THR A 127 2.43 7.99 -11.47
CA THR A 127 1.60 6.93 -12.05
C THR A 127 2.23 5.55 -11.89
N GLY A 128 1.46 4.58 -11.38
CA GLY A 128 1.87 3.19 -11.22
C GLY A 128 2.84 2.92 -10.07
N THR A 129 3.15 3.92 -9.22
CA THR A 129 4.17 3.78 -8.17
C THR A 129 3.58 3.49 -6.80
N THR A 130 4.45 2.99 -5.92
CA THR A 130 4.18 2.86 -4.48
C THR A 130 5.24 3.64 -3.72
N ASP A 131 4.86 4.29 -2.62
CA ASP A 131 5.80 4.96 -1.73
C ASP A 131 5.44 4.68 -0.26
N LYS A 132 6.37 4.96 0.64
CA LYS A 132 6.17 4.83 2.09
C LYS A 132 6.51 6.15 2.77
N GLY A 133 5.80 6.42 3.86
CA GLY A 133 5.96 7.67 4.58
C GLY A 133 5.55 7.56 6.03
N ASP A 134 5.85 8.65 6.74
CA ASP A 134 5.53 8.82 8.15
C ASP A 134 4.80 10.15 8.35
N GLY A 135 3.87 10.16 9.30
CA GLY A 135 3.27 11.35 9.89
C GLY A 135 3.50 11.37 11.40
N TYR A 136 3.67 12.56 11.96
CA TYR A 136 4.03 12.77 13.36
C TYR A 136 3.01 13.71 14.02
N PHE A 137 2.44 13.28 15.14
CA PHE A 137 1.39 14.02 15.84
C PHE A 137 1.69 14.07 17.34
N MET A 138 1.53 15.23 17.97
CA MET A 138 1.66 15.38 19.41
C MET A 138 0.52 14.63 20.11
N VAL A 139 0.84 13.69 20.99
CA VAL A 139 -0.17 12.89 21.70
C VAL A 139 -0.95 13.78 22.65
N LYS A 140 -2.28 13.71 22.54
CA LYS A 140 -3.23 14.22 23.53
C LYS A 140 -4.13 13.06 23.94
N GLY A 141 -4.22 12.79 25.23
CA GLY A 141 -5.02 11.67 25.74
C GLY A 141 -4.47 10.30 25.34
N SER A 142 -5.36 9.33 25.11
CA SER A 142 -4.99 7.94 24.81
C SER A 142 -5.76 7.39 23.61
N GLY A 143 -5.22 6.33 22.99
CA GLY A 143 -5.89 5.64 21.90
C GLY A 143 -7.10 4.80 22.35
N PRO A 144 -7.82 4.16 21.41
CA PRO A 144 -7.50 4.09 19.99
C PRO A 144 -7.59 5.45 19.32
N TYR A 145 -6.75 5.67 18.30
CA TYR A 145 -6.77 6.89 17.53
C TYR A 145 -7.57 6.69 16.25
N LYS A 146 -8.33 7.71 15.85
CA LYS A 146 -8.99 7.76 14.55
C LYS A 146 -8.15 8.62 13.61
N VAL A 147 -7.76 8.06 12.48
CA VAL A 147 -6.99 8.75 11.44
C VAL A 147 -7.88 8.91 10.23
N THR A 148 -8.15 10.14 9.83
CA THR A 148 -9.01 10.44 8.69
C THR A 148 -8.21 11.08 7.58
N TYR A 149 -8.28 10.47 6.39
CA TYR A 149 -7.88 11.07 5.14
C TYR A 149 -9.09 11.71 4.46
N THR A 150 -8.90 12.88 3.87
CA THR A 150 -9.85 13.54 2.97
C THR A 150 -9.12 13.82 1.66
N ASP A 151 -9.69 13.38 0.54
CA ASP A 151 -9.11 13.70 -0.77
C ASP A 151 -9.12 15.23 -0.98
N PRO A 152 -7.98 15.84 -1.35
CA PRO A 152 -7.87 17.29 -1.45
C PRO A 152 -8.70 17.89 -2.60
N ASP A 153 -8.92 17.12 -3.66
CA ASP A 153 -9.65 17.53 -4.86
C ASP A 153 -11.14 17.12 -4.79
N HIS A 154 -11.45 16.08 -4.02
CA HIS A 154 -12.78 15.49 -3.84
C HIS A 154 -13.12 15.34 -2.35
N LYS A 155 -13.45 16.44 -1.67
CA LYS A 155 -13.65 16.48 -0.21
C LYS A 155 -14.74 15.56 0.33
N GLU A 156 -15.65 15.10 -0.52
CA GLU A 156 -16.66 14.09 -0.22
C GLU A 156 -16.07 12.68 -0.04
N VAL A 157 -14.87 12.43 -0.57
CA VAL A 157 -14.13 11.19 -0.43
C VAL A 157 -13.28 11.25 0.83
N THR A 158 -13.79 10.62 1.88
CA THR A 158 -13.08 10.46 3.14
C THR A 158 -12.93 8.99 3.50
N ALA A 159 -11.85 8.67 4.19
CA ALA A 159 -11.61 7.35 4.75
C ALA A 159 -11.07 7.51 6.18
N THR A 160 -11.66 6.78 7.13
CA THR A 160 -11.27 6.83 8.54
C THR A 160 -10.85 5.46 9.01
N TRP A 161 -9.65 5.37 9.60
CA TRP A 161 -9.13 4.16 10.22
C TRP A 161 -9.14 4.31 11.73
N GLU A 162 -9.43 3.23 12.44
CA GLU A 162 -9.19 3.13 13.88
C GLU A 162 -7.91 2.33 14.12
N ILE A 163 -6.96 2.95 14.84
CA ILE A 163 -5.66 2.37 15.14
C ILE A 163 -5.47 2.27 16.66
N ALA A 164 -5.19 1.07 17.13
CA ALA A 164 -4.76 0.80 18.51
C ALA A 164 -3.24 0.62 18.54
N ILE A 165 -2.63 1.06 19.65
CA ILE A 165 -1.20 0.85 19.94
C ILE A 165 -1.06 -0.39 20.82
#